data_AF-A0A9J6FEN7-F1
#
_entry.id   AF-A0A9J6FEN7-F1
#
_cell.length_a   1.000
_cell.length_b   1.000
_cell.length_c   1.000
_cell.angle_alpha   90.00
_cell.angle_beta   90.00
_cell.angle_gamma   90.00
#
_symmetry.space_group_name_H-M   'P 1'
#
loop_
_entity.id
_entity.type
_entity.pdbx_description
1 polymer ?
#
loop_
_entity_poly.entity_id
_entity_poly.type
_entity_poly.pdbx_seq_one_letter_code
_entity_poly.pdbx_strand_id
1 'polypeptide(L)'
;MEEEALTTAWFVERVYRWFTLMTSRYIGTAMSMFKPDAHDEAHQLLSVHKFKFVLLCGLTQDALENLFSCIRSRHPVPRALEFKLMLRLIMLSQFFKPSRKGSYDIDDLWTSSSLSR
;
A
#
# COMPACT_ATOMS: atom_id res chain seq x y z
N MET A 1 42.76 -4.44 5.54
CA MET A 1 42.02 -3.21 5.93
C MET A 1 41.45 -2.46 4.73
N GLU A 2 42.25 -1.96 3.77
CA GLU A 2 41.70 -1.20 2.62
C GLU A 2 40.94 -2.08 1.61
N GLU A 3 41.41 -3.31 1.35
CA GLU A 3 40.74 -4.29 0.48
C GLU A 3 39.38 -4.77 1.02
N GLU A 4 39.29 -4.95 2.34
CA GLU A 4 38.04 -5.30 3.04
C GLU A 4 37.04 -4.13 2.99
N ALA A 5 37.53 -2.89 3.07
CA ALA A 5 36.70 -1.70 2.92
C ALA A 5 36.13 -1.59 1.50
N LEU A 6 36.93 -1.89 0.47
CA LEU A 6 36.48 -1.91 -0.93
C LEU A 6 35.45 -3.00 -1.20
N THR A 7 35.65 -4.20 -0.65
CA THR A 7 34.71 -5.32 -0.79
C THR A 7 33.39 -5.02 -0.09
N THR A 8 33.46 -4.41 1.09
CA THR A 8 32.28 -3.94 1.83
C THR A 8 31.53 -2.86 1.05
N ALA A 9 32.24 -1.87 0.50
CA ALA A 9 31.64 -0.81 -0.31
C ALA A 9 30.90 -1.37 -1.53
N TRP A 10 31.51 -2.33 -2.24
CA TRP A 10 30.88 -3.01 -3.38
C TRP A 10 29.62 -3.78 -2.98
N PHE A 11 29.67 -4.49 -1.85
CA PHE A 11 28.51 -5.24 -1.34
C PHE A 11 27.38 -4.30 -0.94
N VAL A 12 27.68 -3.24 -0.19
CA VAL A 12 26.69 -2.23 0.22
C VAL A 12 26.06 -1.56 -0.99
N GLU A 13 26.85 -1.25 -2.01
CA GLU A 13 26.34 -0.71 -3.28
C GLU A 13 25.39 -1.71 -3.97
N ARG A 14 25.76 -3.00 -4.00
CA ARG A 14 24.92 -4.05 -4.59
C ARG A 14 23.58 -4.18 -3.88
N VAL A 15 23.59 -4.20 -2.54
CA VAL A 15 22.38 -4.25 -1.71
C VAL A 15 21.53 -3.00 -1.92
N TYR A 16 22.15 -1.81 -1.96
CA TYR A 16 21.44 -0.55 -2.20
C TYR A 16 20.72 -0.53 -3.56
N ARG A 17 21.40 -0.97 -4.63
CA ARG A 17 20.80 -1.04 -5.99
C ARG A 17 19.64 -2.03 -6.04
N TRP A 18 19.81 -3.22 -5.45
CA TRP A 18 18.75 -4.22 -5.35
C TRP A 18 17.55 -3.69 -4.56
N PHE A 19 17.79 -3.12 -3.38
CA PHE A 19 16.73 -2.59 -2.52
C PHE A 19 15.98 -1.43 -3.17
N THR A 20 16.69 -0.53 -3.86
CA THR A 20 16.09 0.60 -4.61
C THR A 20 15.14 0.11 -5.70
N LEU A 21 15.53 -0.96 -6.41
CA LEU A 21 14.67 -1.58 -7.44
C LEU A 21 13.45 -2.26 -6.79
N MET A 22 13.67 -3.08 -5.76
CA MET A 22 12.61 -3.85 -5.10
C MET A 22 11.57 -2.97 -4.40
N THR A 23 11.99 -1.81 -3.88
CA THR A 23 11.11 -0.85 -3.18
C THR A 23 10.65 0.31 -4.07
N SER A 24 10.92 0.24 -5.38
CA SER A 24 10.56 1.28 -6.34
C SER A 24 9.05 1.49 -6.40
N ARG A 25 8.62 2.71 -6.04
CA ARG A 25 7.22 3.17 -6.04
C ARG A 25 6.88 4.10 -7.20
N TYR A 26 7.87 4.49 -8.02
CA TYR A 26 7.72 5.47 -9.09
C TYR A 26 8.36 4.99 -10.39
N ILE A 27 7.82 5.45 -11.51
CA ILE A 27 8.18 5.01 -12.87
C ILE A 27 9.68 5.17 -13.16
N GLY A 28 10.32 6.25 -12.67
CA GLY A 28 11.74 6.51 -12.93
C GLY A 28 12.70 5.49 -12.33
N THR A 29 12.29 4.80 -11.26
CA THR A 29 13.06 3.75 -10.58
C THR A 29 12.50 2.36 -10.86
N ALA A 30 11.41 2.26 -11.63
CA ALA A 30 10.72 1.02 -11.95
C ALA A 30 11.56 0.13 -12.87
N MET A 31 11.27 -1.17 -12.83
CA MET A 31 11.82 -2.11 -13.79
C MET A 31 11.19 -1.84 -15.16
N SER A 32 11.98 -1.62 -16.21
CA SER A 32 11.45 -1.31 -17.54
C SER A 32 12.35 -1.89 -18.62
N MET A 33 11.81 -2.06 -19.84
CA MET A 33 12.61 -2.52 -20.99
C MET A 33 13.76 -1.58 -21.36
N PHE A 34 13.80 -0.36 -20.80
CA PHE A 34 14.87 0.61 -21.01
C PHE A 34 16.10 0.35 -20.12
N LYS A 35 16.02 -0.59 -19.16
CA LYS A 35 17.13 -1.05 -18.33
C LYS A 35 17.28 -2.57 -18.46
N PRO A 36 18.18 -3.07 -19.33
CA PRO A 36 18.33 -4.49 -19.62
C PRO A 36 18.93 -5.32 -18.47
N ASP A 37 19.48 -4.68 -17.43
CA ASP A 37 20.13 -5.37 -16.30
C ASP A 37 19.13 -5.97 -15.28
N ALA A 38 17.83 -5.99 -15.60
CA ALA A 38 16.77 -6.22 -14.63
C ALA A 38 15.97 -7.50 -14.93
N HIS A 39 16.53 -8.65 -14.52
CA HIS A 39 15.89 -9.95 -14.24
C HIS A 39 14.86 -10.54 -15.24
N ASP A 40 15.14 -11.77 -15.69
CA ASP A 40 14.41 -12.47 -16.77
C ASP A 40 12.92 -12.70 -16.52
N GLU A 41 12.50 -12.99 -15.28
CA GLU A 41 11.08 -13.24 -14.96
C GLU A 41 10.20 -11.99 -15.18
N ALA A 42 10.70 -10.82 -14.83
CA ALA A 42 9.95 -9.59 -14.99
C ALA A 42 9.99 -9.09 -16.45
N HIS A 43 10.99 -9.48 -17.24
CA HIS A 43 10.97 -9.35 -18.70
C HIS A 43 9.87 -10.19 -19.36
N GLN A 44 9.61 -11.40 -18.85
CA GLN A 44 8.51 -12.24 -19.34
C GLN A 44 7.14 -11.60 -19.08
N LEU A 45 6.92 -11.05 -17.88
CA LEU A 45 5.67 -10.34 -17.54
C LEU A 45 5.44 -9.10 -18.42
N LEU A 46 6.49 -8.31 -18.64
CA LEU A 46 6.46 -7.11 -19.48
C LEU A 46 6.12 -7.45 -20.94
N SER A 47 6.69 -8.52 -21.49
CA SER A 47 6.50 -8.93 -22.89
C SER A 47 5.11 -9.52 -23.16
N VAL A 48 4.58 -10.34 -22.26
CA VAL A 48 3.25 -10.97 -22.40
C VAL A 48 2.13 -9.93 -22.33
N HIS A 49 2.22 -8.97 -21.41
CA HIS A 49 1.15 -8.01 -21.15
C HIS A 49 1.36 -6.63 -21.80
N LYS A 50 2.45 -6.44 -22.58
CA LYS A 50 2.83 -5.18 -23.23
C LYS A 50 2.94 -3.99 -22.26
N PHE A 51 3.39 -4.23 -21.04
CA PHE A 51 3.62 -3.16 -20.06
C PHE A 51 4.93 -2.42 -20.35
N LYS A 52 4.95 -1.10 -20.15
CA LYS A 52 6.16 -0.26 -20.32
C LYS A 52 7.15 -0.42 -19.16
N PHE A 53 6.63 -0.68 -17.96
CA PHE A 53 7.40 -0.85 -16.73
C PHE A 53 6.60 -1.66 -15.69
N VAL A 54 7.28 -2.20 -14.69
CA VAL A 54 6.71 -2.90 -13.53
C VAL A 54 7.26 -2.27 -12.25
N LEU A 55 6.36 -1.97 -11.31
CA LEU A 55 6.70 -1.53 -9.96
C LEU A 55 6.86 -2.74 -9.06
N LEU A 56 8.11 -3.05 -8.69
CA LEU A 56 8.44 -4.18 -7.83
C LEU A 56 7.94 -4.00 -6.38
N CYS A 57 7.64 -2.77 -5.93
CA CYS A 57 7.03 -2.56 -4.63
C CYS A 57 5.65 -3.23 -4.48
N GLY A 58 5.00 -3.57 -5.60
CA GLY A 58 3.74 -4.32 -5.59
C GLY A 58 3.93 -5.84 -5.38
N LEU A 59 5.17 -6.33 -5.45
CA LEU A 59 5.51 -7.75 -5.27
C LEU A 59 5.99 -8.07 -3.84
N THR A 60 6.11 -7.06 -2.98
CA THR A 60 6.49 -7.25 -1.57
C THR A 60 5.26 -7.45 -0.68
N GLN A 61 5.48 -8.04 0.49
CA GLN A 61 4.42 -8.27 1.48
C GLN A 61 4.08 -7.01 2.31
N ASP A 62 4.75 -5.88 2.06
CA ASP A 62 4.59 -4.62 2.82
C ASP A 62 3.14 -4.13 2.86
N ALA A 63 2.42 -4.19 1.74
CA ALA A 63 1.03 -3.77 1.67
C ALA A 63 0.12 -4.63 2.57
N LEU A 64 0.41 -5.93 2.62
CA LEU A 64 -0.30 -6.90 3.45
C LEU A 64 0.04 -6.70 4.94
N GLU A 65 1.32 -6.45 5.25
CA GLU A 65 1.77 -6.16 6.61
C GLU A 65 1.18 -4.86 7.15
N ASN A 66 1.11 -3.81 6.32
CA ASN A 66 0.46 -2.55 6.66
C ASN A 66 -1.04 -2.74 6.92
N LEU A 67 -1.73 -3.56 6.12
CA LEU A 67 -3.13 -3.94 6.37
C LEU A 67 -3.28 -4.69 7.71
N PHE A 68 -2.42 -5.65 7.99
CA PHE A 68 -2.41 -6.37 9.26
C PHE A 68 -2.07 -5.46 10.45
N SER A 69 -1.25 -4.43 10.25
CA SER A 69 -0.97 -3.40 11.27
C SER A 69 -2.25 -2.63 11.60
N CYS A 70 -2.99 -2.17 10.59
CA CYS A 70 -4.28 -1.51 10.77
C CYS A 70 -5.28 -2.40 11.52
N ILE A 71 -5.36 -3.70 11.21
CA ILE A 71 -6.24 -4.63 11.90
C ILE A 71 -5.81 -4.87 13.35
N ARG A 72 -4.50 -5.01 13.60
CA ARG A 72 -3.94 -5.25 14.93
C ARG A 72 -3.88 -4.01 15.83
N SER A 73 -4.02 -2.81 15.25
CA SER A 73 -4.03 -1.55 16.01
C SER A 73 -5.07 -1.51 17.13
N ARG A 74 -6.20 -2.20 16.95
CA ARG A 74 -7.30 -2.27 17.92
C ARG A 74 -7.17 -3.44 18.89
N HIS A 75 -6.69 -4.58 18.39
CA HIS A 75 -6.42 -5.79 19.17
C HIS A 75 -5.15 -6.46 18.64
N PRO A 76 -4.07 -6.56 19.43
CA PRO A 76 -2.78 -7.05 18.96
C PRO A 76 -2.82 -8.50 18.45
N VAL A 77 -3.72 -9.32 19.00
CA VAL A 77 -4.01 -10.68 18.54
C VAL A 77 -5.53 -10.85 18.39
N PRO A 78 -6.10 -10.52 17.23
CA PRO A 78 -7.55 -10.60 17.02
C PRO A 78 -8.00 -12.05 16.81
N ARG A 79 -9.17 -12.40 17.35
CA ARG A 79 -9.85 -13.66 17.01
C ARG A 79 -10.40 -13.59 15.58
N ALA A 80 -10.70 -14.74 14.98
CA ALA A 80 -11.16 -14.81 13.59
C ALA A 80 -12.39 -13.93 13.28
N LEU A 81 -13.34 -13.82 14.22
CA LEU A 81 -14.51 -12.94 14.07
C LEU A 81 -14.11 -11.46 14.09
N GLU A 82 -13.27 -11.06 15.04
CA GLU A 82 -12.78 -9.69 15.18
C GLU A 82 -12.00 -9.28 13.93
N PHE A 83 -11.14 -10.17 13.43
CA PHE A 83 -10.42 -10.00 12.17
C PHE A 83 -11.38 -9.78 10.99
N LYS A 84 -12.40 -10.64 10.84
CA LYS A 84 -13.40 -10.54 9.76
C LYS A 84 -14.17 -9.23 9.80
N LEU A 85 -14.57 -8.78 11.00
CA LEU A 85 -15.29 -7.51 11.18
C LEU A 85 -14.41 -6.31 10.87
N MET A 86 -13.15 -6.31 11.33
CA MET A 86 -12.19 -5.24 11.05
C MET A 86 -11.86 -5.15 9.57
N LEU A 87 -11.63 -6.29 8.91
CA LEU A 87 -11.41 -6.33 7.47
C LEU A 87 -12.62 -5.78 6.71
N ARG A 88 -13.84 -6.17 7.08
CA ARG A 88 -15.07 -5.64 6.50
C ARG A 88 -15.19 -4.12 6.69
N LEU A 89 -14.85 -3.61 7.88
CA LEU A 89 -14.89 -2.17 8.18
C LEU A 89 -13.90 -1.39 7.33
N ILE A 90 -12.65 -1.86 7.23
CA ILE A 90 -11.62 -1.23 6.38
C ILE A 90 -12.11 -1.20 4.93
N MET A 91 -12.62 -2.31 4.40
CA MET A 91 -13.15 -2.36 3.04
C MET A 91 -14.31 -1.38 2.80
N LEU A 92 -15.29 -1.35 3.71
CA LEU A 92 -16.42 -0.42 3.61
C LEU A 92 -15.94 1.04 3.61
N SER A 93 -14.96 1.38 4.43
CA SER A 93 -14.41 2.74 4.50
C SER A 93 -13.77 3.23 3.19
N GLN A 94 -13.18 2.33 2.39
CA GLN A 94 -12.54 2.70 1.11
C GLN A 94 -13.56 3.08 0.04
N PHE A 95 -14.76 2.51 0.10
CA PHE A 95 -15.83 2.77 -0.87
C PHE A 95 -16.89 3.74 -0.33
N PHE A 96 -16.83 4.10 0.95
CA PHE A 96 -17.74 5.08 1.54
C PHE A 96 -17.28 6.49 1.18
N LYS A 97 -18.00 7.13 0.26
CA LYS A 97 -17.90 8.58 0.04
C LYS A 97 -18.88 9.28 0.99
N PRO A 98 -18.44 10.00 2.03
CA PRO A 98 -19.35 10.78 2.84
C PRO A 98 -20.05 11.82 1.95
N SER A 99 -21.39 11.79 1.93
CA SER A 99 -22.17 12.83 1.25
C SER A 99 -21.99 14.13 2.01
N ARG A 100 -21.32 15.12 1.39
CA ARG A 100 -21.16 16.48 1.94
C ARG A 100 -22.49 17.25 2.05
N LYS A 101 -23.58 16.70 1.53
CA LYS A 101 -24.89 17.35 1.38
C LYS A 101 -26.01 16.47 1.94
N GLY A 102 -25.78 15.90 3.13
CA GLY A 102 -26.82 15.14 3.84
C GLY A 102 -27.90 16.09 4.34
N SER A 103 -29.15 15.90 3.92
CA SER A 103 -30.30 16.73 4.32
C SER A 103 -30.70 16.61 5.81
N TYR A 104 -29.90 15.93 6.64
CA TYR A 104 -30.20 15.66 8.04
C TYR A 104 -30.06 16.89 8.96
N ASP A 105 -29.36 17.94 8.52
CA ASP A 105 -29.28 19.21 9.28
C ASP A 105 -30.65 19.93 9.41
N ILE A 106 -31.67 19.49 8.65
CA ILE A 106 -33.00 20.13 8.60
C ILE A 106 -33.98 19.50 9.63
N ASP A 107 -33.72 18.28 10.12
CA ASP A 107 -34.66 17.58 11.01
C ASP A 107 -34.57 18.02 12.48
N ASP A 108 -33.42 18.54 12.94
CA ASP A 108 -33.25 18.99 14.33
C ASP A 108 -34.02 20.29 14.67
N LEU A 109 -34.53 21.01 13.66
CA LEU A 109 -35.22 22.29 13.86
C LEU A 109 -36.73 22.16 14.16
N TRP A 110 -37.35 21.03 13.84
CA TRP A 110 -38.80 20.84 13.98
C TRP A 110 -39.25 20.32 15.35
N THR A 111 -38.34 19.73 16.14
CA THR A 111 -38.70 19.14 17.44
C THR A 111 -38.71 20.16 18.59
N SER A 112 -37.97 21.27 18.47
CA SER A 112 -37.92 22.30 19.52
C SER A 112 -39.07 23.32 19.47
N SER A 113 -39.72 23.48 18.31
CA SER A 113 -40.80 24.46 18.09
C SER A 113 -42.21 23.92 18.40
N SER A 114 -42.35 22.62 18.68
CA SER A 114 -43.64 21.99 19.01
C SER A 114 -43.91 21.84 20.52
N LEU A 115 -42.95 22.20 21.38
CA LEU A 115 -43.05 22.12 22.85
C LEU A 115 -43.37 23.46 23.55
N SER A 116 -43.74 24.49 22.79
CA SER A 116 -44.18 25.80 23.29
C SER A 116 -45.64 26.04 22.90
N ARG A 117 -46.58 25.39 23.59
CA ARG A 117 -47.98 25.81 23.69
C ARG A 117 -48.48 25.62 25.10
#